data_AF-A0A954Z6T6-F1
#
_entry.id   AF-A0A954Z6T6-F1
#
_cell.length_a   1.000
_cell.length_b   1.000
_cell.length_c   1.000
_cell.angle_alpha   90.00
_cell.angle_beta   90.00
_cell.angle_gamma   90.00
#
_symmetry.space_group_name_H-M   'P 1'
#
loop_
_entity.id
_entity.type
_entity.pdbx_description
1 polymer ?
#
loop_
_entity_poly.entity_id
_entity_poly.type
_entity_poly.pdbx_seq_one_letter_code
_entity_poly.pdbx_strand_id
1 'polypeptide(L)'
;NQSGQLNESFSDVFGELIDLYNGGAEVAGPPTATPFGAHPTGPGLDTPNNLRGTDCSLTSEGHPDGVRWLMGEEATVFGGAIRDMWNPTCHNDPDFANSVLQTCPSIDSGGVHSGSGVPNHAFAILTDGKTFNGFTINGIGPIKSGAVWYRALSEYLTPASDFDSAFPLFIQAANDLVGIDLNDPRTGLPSGVSITAADVLEVENALLAVEMNTSGACGASDDVLSGVEPARCGARQTIFADDFETGAAGWSVFNSGPPTPYDWTLTASPLPMNVAGVAWFCADADIGDCGGQDESGTHSLVSPMIAIPMTAEHPRVSFRHLVGTEGAWDGGNLKINVNGGGWQVLPREAYTFNATNAPLNSVAQSNTNPLAGEPGWTGGGGPWGRSIADLAAFVSPGDSVQFRFEFGKDGCTGGTGWYVDDFECYNCIDCDNDAAADIDAFRFAISTGPQGNIGDGQPQIFVISAPPAAAGDVELRANARGDFSSTEEFLDVDLNGTLVATLFATNGADCPNTPESELVIIPAATYNAALAGGDATITLIASGAVNPALTTGACRGESYVALSIQYDLAAPDCDGDLALDACQRAELTIAEFVDALITQVGATCIHDFNDDGQVDGRDIQDFVTDRLTP
;
A
#
# COMPACT_ATOMS: atom_id res chain seq x y z
N ASN A 1 -2.69 -6.61 -13.94
CA ASN A 1 -3.73 -5.85 -13.21
C ASN A 1 -3.53 -4.35 -13.43
N GLN A 2 -3.95 -3.45 -12.52
CA GLN A 2 -4.04 -2.00 -12.76
C GLN A 2 -2.71 -1.32 -13.12
N SER A 3 -1.58 -1.74 -12.56
CA SER A 3 -0.27 -1.22 -12.97
C SER A 3 0.03 -1.51 -14.45
N GLY A 4 -0.39 -2.68 -14.95
CA GLY A 4 -0.32 -3.02 -16.37
C GLY A 4 -1.32 -2.23 -17.24
N GLN A 5 -2.49 -1.90 -16.70
CA GLN A 5 -3.48 -1.04 -17.39
C GLN A 5 -2.96 0.41 -17.53
N LEU A 6 -2.30 0.92 -16.49
CA LEU A 6 -1.56 2.20 -16.56
C LEU A 6 -0.43 2.12 -17.58
N ASN A 7 0.34 1.04 -17.60
CA ASN A 7 1.44 0.82 -18.55
C ASN A 7 0.95 0.87 -20.02
N GLU A 8 -0.08 0.08 -20.36
CA GLU A 8 -0.71 0.10 -21.68
C GLU A 8 -1.25 1.50 -22.03
N SER A 9 -1.88 2.18 -21.06
CA SER A 9 -2.40 3.53 -21.28
C SER A 9 -1.32 4.57 -21.55
N PHE A 10 -0.16 4.49 -20.88
CA PHE A 10 0.96 5.39 -21.22
C PHE A 10 1.43 5.19 -22.65
N SER A 11 1.47 3.94 -23.12
CA SER A 11 1.80 3.64 -24.52
C SER A 11 0.76 4.19 -25.49
N ASP A 12 -0.53 4.06 -25.17
CA ASP A 12 -1.62 4.63 -25.96
C ASP A 12 -1.56 6.16 -26.01
N VAL A 13 -1.46 6.81 -24.84
CA VAL A 13 -1.40 8.27 -24.68
C VAL A 13 -0.24 8.88 -25.46
N PHE A 14 0.98 8.36 -25.28
CA PHE A 14 2.14 8.93 -25.97
C PHE A 14 2.18 8.54 -27.46
N GLY A 15 1.66 7.36 -27.82
CA GLY A 15 1.48 6.95 -29.22
C GLY A 15 0.55 7.91 -29.95
N GLU A 16 -0.63 8.16 -29.39
CA GLU A 16 -1.63 9.06 -29.95
C GLU A 16 -1.13 10.51 -30.01
N LEU A 17 -0.46 11.01 -28.96
CA LEU A 17 0.14 12.35 -29.01
C LEU A 17 1.11 12.49 -30.19
N ILE A 18 1.97 11.49 -30.42
CA ILE A 18 2.90 11.49 -31.56
C ILE A 18 2.14 11.52 -32.87
N ASP A 19 1.09 10.72 -33.00
CA ASP A 19 0.29 10.66 -34.23
C ASP A 19 -0.37 11.99 -34.54
N LEU A 20 -1.06 12.57 -33.55
CA LEU A 20 -1.69 13.89 -33.66
C LEU A 20 -0.69 14.99 -34.06
N TYR A 21 0.52 14.99 -33.50
CA TYR A 21 1.55 15.97 -33.87
C TYR A 21 2.10 15.73 -35.30
N ASN A 22 2.19 14.48 -35.75
CA ASN A 22 2.59 14.15 -37.11
C ASN A 22 1.53 14.51 -38.15
N GLY A 23 0.24 14.39 -37.79
CA GLY A 23 -0.90 14.80 -38.62
C GLY A 23 -1.15 16.32 -38.65
N GLY A 24 -0.54 17.08 -37.73
CA GLY A 24 -0.91 18.48 -37.50
C GLY A 24 -2.34 18.62 -36.95
N ALA A 25 -2.75 17.61 -36.20
CA ALA A 25 -4.06 17.35 -35.63
C ALA A 25 -4.02 17.45 -34.09
N GLU A 26 -3.07 18.17 -33.50
CA GLU A 26 -2.97 18.26 -32.03
C GLU A 26 -4.15 19.01 -31.39
N VAL A 27 -4.81 19.90 -32.15
CA VAL A 27 -6.02 20.62 -31.74
C VAL A 27 -7.23 20.11 -32.53
N ALA A 28 -8.35 19.90 -31.85
CA ALA A 28 -9.59 19.54 -32.51
C ALA A 28 -10.05 20.61 -33.52
N GLY A 29 -10.37 20.18 -34.75
CA GLY A 29 -10.77 21.04 -35.86
C GLY A 29 -10.02 20.73 -37.17
N PRO A 30 -10.03 21.66 -38.15
CA PRO A 30 -9.18 21.55 -39.33
C PRO A 30 -7.71 21.50 -38.92
N PRO A 31 -6.87 20.64 -39.51
CA PRO A 31 -5.43 20.65 -39.24
C PRO A 31 -4.86 22.05 -39.49
N THR A 32 -4.25 22.64 -38.46
CA THR A 32 -3.80 24.04 -38.49
C THR A 32 -2.30 24.20 -38.35
N ALA A 33 -1.58 23.13 -37.99
CA ALA A 33 -0.15 23.17 -37.71
C ALA A 33 0.71 22.64 -38.87
N THR A 34 1.99 22.98 -38.83
CA THR A 34 3.00 22.32 -39.68
C THR A 34 3.28 20.95 -39.08
N PRO A 35 3.09 19.85 -39.83
CA PRO A 35 3.39 18.49 -39.36
C PRO A 35 4.76 18.37 -38.70
N PHE A 36 4.85 17.57 -37.64
CA PHE A 36 6.12 17.27 -36.99
C PHE A 36 7.03 16.43 -37.92
N GLY A 37 7.92 17.13 -38.63
CA GLY A 37 8.93 16.51 -39.49
C GLY A 37 8.38 15.81 -40.74
N ALA A 38 9.29 15.28 -41.57
CA ALA A 38 8.94 14.41 -42.68
C ALA A 38 9.10 12.96 -42.20
N HIS A 39 8.01 12.26 -41.91
CA HIS A 39 8.06 10.85 -41.52
C HIS A 39 8.09 9.94 -42.76
N PRO A 40 8.85 8.82 -42.77
CA PRO A 40 8.92 7.90 -43.90
C PRO A 40 7.56 7.33 -44.36
N THR A 41 6.55 7.32 -43.48
CA THR A 41 5.20 6.84 -43.77
C THR A 41 4.23 7.93 -44.26
N GLY A 42 4.65 9.20 -44.28
CA GLY A 42 3.82 10.33 -44.72
C GLY A 42 3.29 11.20 -43.56
N PRO A 43 2.58 12.31 -43.87
CA PRO A 43 1.84 13.07 -42.86
C PRO A 43 0.65 12.22 -42.36
N GLY A 44 0.41 12.20 -41.04
CA GLY A 44 -0.68 11.39 -40.43
C GLY A 44 -2.04 11.67 -41.07
N LEU A 45 -2.93 10.67 -41.08
CA LEU A 45 -4.23 10.73 -41.78
C LEU A 45 -5.39 11.16 -40.88
N ASP A 46 -5.12 11.78 -39.73
CA ASP A 46 -6.11 12.27 -38.74
C ASP A 46 -6.97 13.44 -39.23
N THR A 47 -7.49 13.37 -40.45
CA THR A 47 -8.20 14.46 -41.11
C THR A 47 -9.52 13.96 -41.67
N PRO A 48 -10.67 14.58 -41.31
CA PRO A 48 -10.84 15.67 -40.34
C PRO A 48 -10.51 15.25 -38.89
N ASN A 49 -10.11 16.19 -38.03
CA ASN A 49 -9.77 15.96 -36.62
C ASN A 49 -10.81 16.63 -35.69
N ASN A 50 -12.10 16.49 -35.96
CA ASN A 50 -13.09 17.11 -35.09
C ASN A 50 -13.24 16.36 -33.77
N LEU A 51 -13.81 17.06 -32.77
CA LEU A 51 -14.19 16.40 -31.53
C LEU A 51 -15.18 15.28 -31.82
N ARG A 52 -14.94 14.13 -31.21
CA ARG A 52 -15.82 12.98 -31.31
C ARG A 52 -17.11 13.21 -30.53
N GLY A 53 -18.22 12.79 -31.12
CA GLY A 53 -19.52 12.75 -30.44
C GLY A 53 -19.59 11.65 -29.38
N THR A 54 -20.78 11.43 -28.82
CA THR A 54 -21.05 10.31 -27.91
C THR A 54 -21.18 8.95 -28.62
N ASP A 55 -21.22 8.95 -29.95
CA ASP A 55 -21.47 7.75 -30.76
C ASP A 55 -20.16 7.07 -31.16
N CYS A 56 -20.20 5.74 -31.27
CA CYS A 56 -19.03 4.94 -31.62
C CYS A 56 -18.64 5.07 -33.09
N SER A 57 -17.34 5.16 -33.34
CA SER A 57 -16.75 5.27 -34.67
C SER A 57 -16.14 3.94 -35.14
N LEU A 58 -16.92 2.85 -35.07
CA LEU A 58 -16.43 1.47 -35.05
C LEU A 58 -15.81 0.90 -36.34
N THR A 59 -15.60 1.67 -37.42
CA THR A 59 -15.13 1.08 -38.69
C THR A 59 -14.26 2.01 -39.53
N SER A 60 -13.17 1.43 -40.04
CA SER A 60 -12.19 1.98 -40.99
C SER A 60 -12.77 2.54 -42.30
N GLU A 61 -14.05 2.31 -42.61
CA GLU A 61 -14.74 2.93 -43.73
C GLU A 61 -15.64 4.09 -43.29
N GLY A 62 -15.04 5.29 -43.27
CA GLY A 62 -15.78 6.51 -43.54
C GLY A 62 -15.90 7.54 -42.43
N HIS A 63 -15.14 7.44 -41.33
CA HIS A 63 -15.09 8.35 -40.19
C HIS A 63 -15.46 9.82 -40.54
N PRO A 64 -16.75 10.20 -40.51
CA PRO A 64 -17.14 11.54 -40.94
C PRO A 64 -16.71 12.58 -39.90
N ASP A 65 -16.48 12.12 -38.67
CA ASP A 65 -16.03 12.89 -37.51
C ASP A 65 -14.55 12.69 -37.15
N GLY A 66 -13.77 12.04 -38.02
CA GLY A 66 -12.34 11.87 -37.82
C GLY A 66 -11.91 10.67 -36.98
N VAL A 67 -10.59 10.51 -36.86
CA VAL A 67 -9.95 9.38 -36.17
C VAL A 67 -9.25 9.75 -34.87
N ARG A 68 -9.27 11.01 -34.46
CA ARG A 68 -8.77 11.49 -33.16
C ARG A 68 -9.12 10.55 -32.01
N TRP A 69 -8.17 10.15 -31.18
CA TRP A 69 -8.33 9.23 -30.04
C TRP A 69 -8.63 7.77 -30.42
N LEU A 70 -8.51 7.38 -31.68
CA LEU A 70 -8.47 5.96 -32.04
C LEU A 70 -7.05 5.45 -32.00
N MET A 71 -6.89 4.23 -31.51
CA MET A 71 -5.60 3.56 -31.55
C MET A 71 -5.55 2.62 -32.75
N GLY A 72 -4.61 2.83 -33.67
CA GLY A 72 -4.27 1.87 -34.72
C GLY A 72 -5.31 1.76 -35.85
N GLU A 73 -6.11 2.79 -36.06
CA GLU A 73 -7.03 2.97 -37.20
C GLU A 73 -6.37 2.74 -38.57
N GLU A 74 -5.10 3.12 -38.73
CA GLU A 74 -4.32 2.90 -39.96
C GLU A 74 -3.79 1.47 -40.10
N ALA A 75 -3.80 0.67 -39.03
CA ALA A 75 -3.25 -0.67 -39.03
C ALA A 75 -4.22 -1.67 -39.69
N THR A 76 -4.21 -1.70 -41.03
CA THR A 76 -5.11 -2.54 -41.85
C THR A 76 -5.08 -4.03 -41.51
N VAL A 77 -4.01 -4.51 -40.86
CA VAL A 77 -3.87 -5.89 -40.39
C VAL A 77 -4.85 -6.25 -39.26
N PHE A 78 -5.33 -5.26 -38.50
CA PHE A 78 -6.28 -5.42 -37.40
C PHE A 78 -7.73 -5.08 -37.81
N GLY A 79 -7.96 -4.67 -39.07
CA GLY A 79 -9.30 -4.33 -39.58
C GLY A 79 -9.78 -2.91 -39.24
N GLY A 80 -8.94 -2.10 -38.61
CA GLY A 80 -9.25 -0.74 -38.16
C GLY A 80 -8.73 -0.53 -36.74
N ALA A 81 -9.26 0.50 -36.08
CA ALA A 81 -8.85 0.85 -34.73
C ALA A 81 -9.12 -0.29 -33.74
N ILE A 82 -8.20 -0.46 -32.80
CA ILE A 82 -8.27 -1.50 -31.79
C ILE A 82 -8.80 -0.99 -30.45
N ARG A 83 -8.73 0.33 -30.20
CA ARG A 83 -9.25 1.01 -29.01
C ARG A 83 -9.76 2.40 -29.37
N ASP A 84 -10.63 2.94 -28.51
CA ASP A 84 -11.15 4.31 -28.58
C ASP A 84 -10.94 5.00 -27.23
N MET A 85 -9.98 5.91 -27.12
CA MET A 85 -9.70 6.62 -25.86
C MET A 85 -10.80 7.64 -25.53
N TRP A 86 -11.57 8.13 -26.50
CA TRP A 86 -12.66 9.08 -26.27
C TRP A 86 -13.96 8.42 -25.78
N ASN A 87 -14.20 7.18 -26.20
CA ASN A 87 -15.30 6.35 -25.73
C ASN A 87 -14.89 4.86 -25.69
N PRO A 88 -14.21 4.41 -24.63
CA PRO A 88 -13.69 3.04 -24.54
C PRO A 88 -14.75 1.95 -24.73
N THR A 89 -15.98 2.21 -24.28
CA THR A 89 -17.10 1.24 -24.38
C THR A 89 -17.41 0.82 -25.83
N CYS A 90 -16.99 1.62 -26.80
CA CYS A 90 -17.09 1.30 -28.22
C CYS A 90 -16.27 0.06 -28.60
N HIS A 91 -15.16 -0.18 -27.92
CA HIS A 91 -14.32 -1.37 -28.09
C HIS A 91 -14.53 -2.40 -26.97
N ASN A 92 -15.63 -2.25 -26.20
CA ASN A 92 -15.93 -3.07 -25.04
C ASN A 92 -14.89 -2.94 -23.91
N ASP A 93 -14.21 -1.80 -23.86
CA ASP A 93 -13.27 -1.42 -22.82
C ASP A 93 -13.98 -0.55 -21.76
N PRO A 94 -13.62 -0.64 -20.48
CA PRO A 94 -14.14 0.23 -19.42
C PRO A 94 -13.74 1.69 -19.61
N ASP A 95 -14.69 2.58 -19.36
CA ASP A 95 -14.59 4.03 -19.40
C ASP A 95 -14.39 4.68 -18.02
N PHE A 96 -14.51 3.91 -16.94
CA PHE A 96 -14.21 4.27 -15.55
C PHE A 96 -13.88 3.03 -14.70
N ALA A 97 -13.24 3.22 -13.55
CA ALA A 97 -12.61 2.16 -12.76
C ALA A 97 -13.58 1.08 -12.23
N ASN A 98 -14.83 1.43 -11.91
CA ASN A 98 -15.87 0.49 -11.49
C ASN A 98 -16.89 0.16 -12.59
N SER A 99 -16.53 0.38 -13.85
CA SER A 99 -17.38 0.04 -14.98
C SER A 99 -17.68 -1.46 -15.01
N VAL A 100 -18.89 -1.83 -15.44
CA VAL A 100 -19.26 -3.26 -15.62
C VAL A 100 -18.41 -3.98 -16.67
N LEU A 101 -17.68 -3.22 -17.50
CA LEU A 101 -16.73 -3.73 -18.49
C LEU A 101 -15.33 -3.98 -17.89
N GLN A 102 -15.05 -3.49 -16.68
CA GLN A 102 -13.80 -3.74 -15.98
C GLN A 102 -13.85 -5.13 -15.32
N THR A 103 -13.45 -6.15 -16.08
CA THR A 103 -13.66 -7.58 -15.74
C THR A 103 -12.41 -8.32 -15.28
N CYS A 104 -11.24 -7.66 -15.33
CA CYS A 104 -9.97 -8.13 -14.75
C CYS A 104 -9.62 -9.60 -15.07
N PRO A 105 -9.81 -10.08 -16.31
CA PRO A 105 -9.67 -11.49 -16.59
C PRO A 105 -8.20 -11.94 -16.49
N SER A 106 -7.96 -13.22 -16.21
CA SER A 106 -6.60 -13.77 -16.16
C SER A 106 -5.89 -13.78 -17.52
N ILE A 107 -6.65 -13.79 -18.61
CA ILE A 107 -6.12 -13.50 -19.95
C ILE A 107 -5.72 -12.02 -20.03
N ASP A 108 -4.78 -11.71 -20.92
CA ASP A 108 -4.36 -10.33 -21.09
C ASP A 108 -3.76 -9.73 -19.80
N SER A 109 -3.07 -10.57 -19.01
CA SER A 109 -2.35 -10.15 -17.79
C SER A 109 -3.20 -9.38 -16.76
N GLY A 110 -4.49 -9.72 -16.63
CA GLY A 110 -5.45 -8.97 -15.81
C GLY A 110 -6.25 -7.94 -16.60
N GLY A 111 -6.46 -8.18 -17.91
CA GLY A 111 -7.11 -7.24 -18.83
C GLY A 111 -6.36 -5.92 -18.98
N VAL A 112 -5.04 -5.96 -19.21
CA VAL A 112 -4.22 -4.73 -19.31
C VAL A 112 -4.62 -3.85 -20.48
N HIS A 113 -4.94 -4.44 -21.64
CA HIS A 113 -5.34 -3.66 -22.82
C HIS A 113 -6.78 -3.19 -22.76
N SER A 114 -7.68 -3.94 -22.10
CA SER A 114 -9.06 -3.48 -21.90
C SER A 114 -9.12 -2.41 -20.84
N GLY A 115 -8.52 -2.67 -19.67
CA GLY A 115 -8.57 -1.77 -18.52
C GLY A 115 -7.81 -0.46 -18.73
N SER A 116 -6.90 -0.39 -19.70
CA SER A 116 -6.26 0.88 -20.11
C SER A 116 -7.28 1.91 -20.61
N GLY A 117 -8.48 1.49 -21.01
CA GLY A 117 -9.60 2.36 -21.35
C GLY A 117 -9.90 3.43 -20.30
N VAL A 118 -9.72 3.12 -19.00
CA VAL A 118 -9.98 4.05 -17.89
C VAL A 118 -9.02 5.25 -17.91
N PRO A 119 -7.69 5.07 -17.77
CA PRO A 119 -6.73 6.18 -17.87
C PRO A 119 -6.64 6.80 -19.28
N ASN A 120 -6.89 6.03 -20.34
CA ASN A 120 -7.02 6.57 -21.70
C ASN A 120 -8.16 7.59 -21.78
N HIS A 121 -9.31 7.24 -21.17
CA HIS A 121 -10.47 8.13 -21.16
C HIS A 121 -10.18 9.41 -20.38
N ALA A 122 -9.57 9.29 -19.20
CA ALA A 122 -9.13 10.43 -18.40
C ALA A 122 -8.24 11.38 -19.21
N PHE A 123 -7.25 10.85 -19.95
CA PHE A 123 -6.35 11.66 -20.75
C PHE A 123 -7.07 12.41 -21.89
N ALA A 124 -7.92 11.71 -22.63
CA ALA A 124 -8.65 12.26 -23.77
C ALA A 124 -9.59 13.40 -23.33
N ILE A 125 -10.35 13.18 -22.24
CA ILE A 125 -11.30 14.19 -21.73
C ILE A 125 -10.61 15.37 -21.06
N LEU A 126 -9.44 15.16 -20.44
CA LEU A 126 -8.61 16.24 -19.93
C LEU A 126 -8.07 17.12 -21.06
N THR A 127 -7.65 16.49 -22.15
CA THR A 127 -7.01 17.19 -23.27
C THR A 127 -8.01 18.05 -24.02
N ASP A 128 -9.18 17.49 -24.36
CA ASP A 128 -10.16 18.14 -25.25
C ASP A 128 -11.38 18.72 -24.53
N GLY A 129 -11.62 18.31 -23.29
CA GLY A 129 -12.79 18.68 -22.50
C GLY A 129 -14.02 17.81 -22.80
N LYS A 130 -14.69 17.32 -21.76
CA LYS A 130 -15.94 16.53 -21.88
C LYS A 130 -16.78 16.71 -20.63
N THR A 131 -18.09 16.52 -20.74
CA THR A 131 -18.93 16.23 -19.57
C THR A 131 -19.08 14.72 -19.45
N PHE A 132 -18.61 14.14 -18.35
CA PHE A 132 -18.64 12.71 -18.08
C PHE A 132 -18.81 12.44 -16.58
N ASN A 133 -19.61 11.43 -16.24
CA ASN A 133 -19.86 10.98 -14.86
C ASN A 133 -20.14 12.11 -13.83
N GLY A 134 -20.89 13.15 -14.23
CA GLY A 134 -21.22 14.28 -13.36
C GLY A 134 -20.18 15.40 -13.29
N PHE A 135 -19.01 15.23 -13.92
CA PHE A 135 -17.97 16.25 -14.03
C PHE A 135 -18.04 16.94 -15.39
N THR A 136 -17.73 18.24 -15.44
CA THR A 136 -17.54 18.99 -16.69
C THR A 136 -16.09 19.46 -16.72
N ILE A 137 -15.31 18.82 -17.58
CA ILE A 137 -13.88 19.07 -17.74
C ILE A 137 -13.66 20.09 -18.85
N ASN A 138 -12.95 21.17 -18.54
CA ASN A 138 -12.48 22.12 -19.55
C ASN A 138 -11.14 21.64 -20.11
N GLY A 139 -11.08 21.41 -21.43
CA GLY A 139 -9.87 20.89 -22.07
C GLY A 139 -8.66 21.80 -21.87
N ILE A 140 -7.55 21.22 -21.40
CA ILE A 140 -6.30 21.96 -21.14
C ILE A 140 -5.28 21.87 -22.28
N GLY A 141 -5.59 21.06 -23.31
CA GLY A 141 -4.78 20.87 -24.51
C GLY A 141 -3.57 19.93 -24.33
N PRO A 142 -3.03 19.42 -25.45
CA PRO A 142 -2.12 18.27 -25.48
C PRO A 142 -0.73 18.54 -24.88
N ILE A 143 -0.27 19.80 -24.91
CA ILE A 143 1.02 20.17 -24.28
C ILE A 143 0.91 20.06 -22.76
N LYS A 144 -0.18 20.57 -22.16
CA LYS A 144 -0.35 20.54 -20.71
C LYS A 144 -0.67 19.13 -20.22
N SER A 145 -1.64 18.44 -20.84
CA SER A 145 -1.99 17.08 -20.44
C SER A 145 -0.82 16.12 -20.61
N GLY A 146 -0.11 16.18 -21.75
CA GLY A 146 1.08 15.37 -22.01
C GLY A 146 2.21 15.62 -21.00
N ALA A 147 2.43 16.87 -20.58
CA ALA A 147 3.44 17.19 -19.56
C ALA A 147 3.09 16.61 -18.18
N VAL A 148 1.81 16.64 -17.79
CA VAL A 148 1.33 16.03 -16.54
C VAL A 148 1.54 14.52 -16.58
N TRP A 149 1.12 13.85 -17.66
CA TRP A 149 1.30 12.40 -17.81
C TRP A 149 2.77 12.00 -17.82
N TYR A 150 3.62 12.75 -18.52
CA TYR A 150 5.06 12.47 -18.56
C TYR A 150 5.71 12.62 -17.19
N ARG A 151 5.37 13.67 -16.44
CA ARG A 151 5.90 13.88 -15.10
C ARG A 151 5.40 12.81 -14.11
N ALA A 152 4.13 12.42 -14.19
CA ALA A 152 3.61 11.33 -13.36
C ALA A 152 4.41 10.04 -13.59
N LEU A 153 4.62 9.67 -14.85
CA LEU A 153 5.40 8.50 -15.24
C LEU A 153 6.86 8.57 -14.80
N SER A 154 7.53 9.72 -14.97
CA SER A 154 8.98 9.81 -14.77
C SER A 154 9.40 10.06 -13.33
N GLU A 155 8.53 10.64 -12.51
CA GLU A 155 8.91 11.09 -11.16
C GLU A 155 8.20 10.35 -10.02
N TYR A 156 7.00 9.80 -10.23
CA TYR A 156 6.16 9.37 -9.12
C TYR A 156 5.70 7.92 -9.18
N LEU A 157 5.22 7.50 -10.36
CA LEU A 157 4.64 6.17 -10.50
C LEU A 157 5.73 5.10 -10.41
N THR A 158 5.33 3.94 -9.90
CA THR A 158 6.19 2.76 -9.76
C THR A 158 5.54 1.57 -10.47
N PRO A 159 6.26 0.46 -10.67
CA PRO A 159 5.65 -0.80 -11.13
C PRO A 159 4.49 -1.30 -10.25
N ALA A 160 4.41 -0.80 -9.01
CA ALA A 160 3.40 -1.08 -8.01
C ALA A 160 2.22 -0.08 -8.00
N SER A 161 2.24 0.96 -8.84
CA SER A 161 1.15 1.93 -8.89
C SER A 161 -0.13 1.31 -9.47
N ASP A 162 -1.22 1.48 -8.75
CA ASP A 162 -2.59 1.19 -9.17
C ASP A 162 -3.35 2.49 -9.40
N PHE A 163 -4.66 2.44 -9.66
CA PHE A 163 -5.43 3.66 -9.92
C PHE A 163 -5.48 4.59 -8.70
N ASP A 164 -5.78 4.06 -7.52
CA ASP A 164 -5.97 4.84 -6.29
C ASP A 164 -4.67 5.55 -5.87
N SER A 165 -3.54 4.85 -5.93
CA SER A 165 -2.22 5.43 -5.68
C SER A 165 -1.77 6.37 -6.81
N ALA A 166 -2.14 6.13 -8.07
CA ALA A 166 -1.80 7.02 -9.18
C ALA A 166 -2.58 8.35 -9.14
N PHE A 167 -3.84 8.34 -8.69
CA PHE A 167 -4.70 9.52 -8.61
C PHE A 167 -4.03 10.75 -7.97
N PRO A 168 -3.55 10.70 -6.71
CA PRO A 168 -2.89 11.84 -6.09
C PRO A 168 -1.55 12.18 -6.76
N LEU A 169 -0.88 11.23 -7.41
CA LEU A 169 0.42 11.44 -8.06
C LEU A 169 0.30 12.20 -9.38
N PHE A 170 -0.77 11.99 -10.15
CA PHE A 170 -1.07 12.84 -11.31
C PHE A 170 -1.40 14.29 -10.89
N ILE A 171 -2.13 14.46 -9.78
CA ILE A 171 -2.44 15.79 -9.24
C ILE A 171 -1.15 16.47 -8.76
N GLN A 172 -0.25 15.74 -8.10
CA GLN A 172 1.05 16.27 -7.73
C GLN A 172 1.88 16.67 -8.96
N ALA A 173 1.91 15.84 -10.01
CA ALA A 173 2.58 16.16 -11.26
C ALA A 173 2.07 17.45 -11.89
N ALA A 174 0.76 17.70 -11.84
CA ALA A 174 0.19 18.97 -12.29
C ALA A 174 0.63 20.15 -11.41
N ASN A 175 0.60 20.00 -10.09
CA ASN A 175 1.02 21.05 -9.15
C ASN A 175 2.47 21.49 -9.35
N ASP A 176 3.37 20.54 -9.55
CA ASP A 176 4.80 20.81 -9.76
C ASP A 176 5.08 21.62 -11.04
N LEU A 177 4.18 21.53 -12.03
CA LEU A 177 4.31 22.23 -13.30
C LEU A 177 3.62 23.60 -13.31
N VAL A 178 2.97 24.00 -12.22
CA VAL A 178 2.26 25.29 -12.13
C VAL A 178 3.24 26.46 -12.34
N GLY A 179 2.93 27.30 -13.31
CA GLY A 179 3.72 28.49 -13.65
C GLY A 179 5.03 28.21 -14.40
N ILE A 180 5.35 26.94 -14.69
CA ILE A 180 6.50 26.57 -15.53
C ILE A 180 6.11 26.72 -17.00
N ASP A 181 6.99 27.34 -17.79
CA ASP A 181 6.86 27.37 -19.25
C ASP A 181 7.21 25.99 -19.80
N LEU A 182 6.20 25.25 -20.25
CA LEU A 182 6.33 23.87 -20.70
C LEU A 182 7.03 23.83 -22.06
N ASN A 183 7.88 22.83 -22.26
CA ASN A 183 8.47 22.61 -23.58
C ASN A 183 7.43 22.06 -24.55
N ASP A 184 7.46 22.55 -25.79
CA ASP A 184 6.73 21.93 -26.89
C ASP A 184 7.41 20.60 -27.24
N PRO A 185 6.72 19.46 -27.13
CA PRO A 185 7.32 18.14 -27.34
C PRO A 185 7.87 17.94 -28.77
N ARG A 186 7.43 18.73 -29.75
CA ARG A 186 7.92 18.69 -31.13
C ARG A 186 9.27 19.37 -31.28
N THR A 187 9.55 20.38 -30.47
CA THR A 187 10.76 21.21 -30.65
C THR A 187 11.76 21.07 -29.51
N GLY A 188 11.31 20.61 -28.34
CA GLY A 188 12.09 20.65 -27.10
C GLY A 188 12.35 22.06 -26.58
N LEU A 189 11.71 23.08 -27.17
CA LEU A 189 11.85 24.49 -26.79
C LEU A 189 10.62 24.97 -26.00
N PRO A 190 10.74 26.05 -25.22
CA PRO A 190 9.60 26.61 -24.49
C PRO A 190 8.42 26.94 -25.41
N SER A 191 7.23 26.51 -25.02
CA SER A 191 5.99 26.66 -25.81
C SER A 191 5.27 27.99 -25.56
N GLY A 192 5.58 28.67 -24.45
CA GLY A 192 4.81 29.81 -23.94
C GLY A 192 3.52 29.41 -23.22
N VAL A 193 3.29 28.11 -23.03
CA VAL A 193 2.14 27.56 -22.32
C VAL A 193 2.57 27.10 -20.93
N SER A 194 1.78 27.44 -19.92
CA SER A 194 2.01 27.02 -18.53
C SER A 194 0.75 26.44 -17.92
N ILE A 195 0.94 25.53 -16.97
CA ILE A 195 -0.14 25.02 -16.11
C ILE A 195 -0.49 26.07 -15.06
N THR A 196 -1.78 26.21 -14.78
CA THR A 196 -2.35 27.09 -13.77
C THR A 196 -3.06 26.26 -12.70
N ALA A 197 -3.39 26.87 -11.56
CA ALA A 197 -4.20 26.21 -10.54
C ALA A 197 -5.58 25.74 -11.06
N ALA A 198 -6.14 26.41 -12.08
CA ALA A 198 -7.36 25.96 -12.71
C ALA A 198 -7.13 24.69 -13.54
N ASP A 199 -6.00 24.58 -14.24
CA ASP A 199 -5.67 23.36 -14.99
C ASP A 199 -5.46 22.16 -14.05
N VAL A 200 -4.89 22.36 -12.85
CA VAL A 200 -4.76 21.30 -11.83
C VAL A 200 -6.13 20.75 -11.42
N LEU A 201 -7.14 21.63 -11.26
CA LEU A 201 -8.50 21.20 -10.96
C LEU A 201 -9.11 20.40 -12.11
N GLU A 202 -8.79 20.71 -13.37
CA GLU A 202 -9.25 19.92 -14.52
C GLU A 202 -8.58 18.53 -14.55
N VAL A 203 -7.32 18.41 -14.14
CA VAL A 203 -6.64 17.10 -13.97
C VAL A 203 -7.37 16.27 -12.92
N GLU A 204 -7.63 16.85 -11.75
CA GLU A 204 -8.37 16.19 -10.67
C GLU A 204 -9.77 15.76 -11.13
N ASN A 205 -10.54 16.66 -11.76
CA ASN A 205 -11.87 16.37 -12.28
C ASN A 205 -11.87 15.25 -13.31
N ALA A 206 -10.90 15.20 -14.24
CA ALA A 206 -10.82 14.15 -15.24
C ALA A 206 -10.57 12.77 -14.62
N LEU A 207 -9.68 12.69 -13.62
CA LEU A 207 -9.37 11.44 -12.93
C LEU A 207 -10.52 11.00 -12.00
N LEU A 208 -11.21 11.94 -11.34
CA LEU A 208 -12.43 11.66 -10.58
C LEU A 208 -13.56 11.17 -11.48
N ALA A 209 -13.72 11.74 -12.68
CA ALA A 209 -14.77 11.34 -13.61
C ALA A 209 -14.64 9.87 -14.04
N VAL A 210 -13.42 9.34 -14.08
CA VAL A 210 -13.14 7.94 -14.39
C VAL A 210 -12.88 7.08 -13.14
N GLU A 211 -13.15 7.62 -11.94
CA GLU A 211 -13.09 6.92 -10.65
C GLU A 211 -11.72 6.34 -10.26
N MET A 212 -10.64 6.96 -10.74
CA MET A 212 -9.28 6.53 -10.38
C MET A 212 -8.94 6.79 -8.91
N ASN A 213 -9.74 7.54 -8.15
CA ASN A 213 -9.58 7.77 -6.71
C ASN A 213 -10.17 6.62 -5.84
N THR A 214 -10.29 5.43 -6.42
CA THR A 214 -10.86 4.24 -5.77
C THR A 214 -10.04 3.03 -6.17
N SER A 215 -10.15 1.93 -5.41
CA SER A 215 -9.50 0.67 -5.77
C SER A 215 -9.98 0.09 -7.11
N GLY A 216 -11.11 0.57 -7.67
CA GLY A 216 -11.71 0.07 -8.90
C GLY A 216 -12.19 -1.39 -8.82
N ALA A 217 -12.78 -1.90 -9.89
CA ALA A 217 -13.29 -3.27 -9.92
C ALA A 217 -12.19 -4.35 -9.89
N CYS A 218 -10.94 -4.00 -10.23
CA CYS A 218 -9.80 -4.92 -10.21
C CYS A 218 -8.97 -4.90 -8.92
N GLY A 219 -9.29 -4.01 -7.97
CA GLY A 219 -8.49 -3.81 -6.77
C GLY A 219 -7.07 -3.26 -7.02
N ALA A 220 -6.38 -2.96 -5.92
CA ALA A 220 -4.97 -2.62 -5.87
C ALA A 220 -4.09 -3.81 -6.30
N SER A 221 -2.89 -3.56 -6.83
CA SER A 221 -1.81 -4.55 -6.78
C SER A 221 -1.50 -4.88 -5.32
N ASP A 222 -1.22 -6.15 -4.98
CA ASP A 222 -0.97 -6.58 -3.58
C ASP A 222 -0.16 -5.56 -2.80
N ASP A 223 -0.78 -4.94 -1.81
CA ASP A 223 -0.04 -4.16 -0.82
C ASP A 223 0.93 -5.12 -0.12
N VAL A 224 2.22 -5.06 -0.47
CA VAL A 224 3.27 -5.77 0.27
C VAL A 224 3.26 -5.29 1.72
N LEU A 225 2.87 -4.02 1.91
CA LEU A 225 2.82 -3.31 3.17
C LEU A 225 1.52 -2.51 3.28
N SER A 226 0.90 -2.55 4.47
CA SER A 226 -0.15 -1.60 4.80
C SER A 226 0.43 -0.20 4.94
N GLY A 227 -0.16 0.76 4.23
CA GLY A 227 0.18 2.19 4.34
C GLY A 227 -0.45 2.89 5.53
N VAL A 228 -1.28 2.20 6.31
CA VAL A 228 -1.82 2.74 7.57
C VAL A 228 -0.67 2.95 8.53
N GLU A 229 -0.48 4.19 8.99
CA GLU A 229 0.54 4.49 9.99
C GLU A 229 0.10 3.85 11.33
N PRO A 230 0.85 2.85 11.84
CA PRO A 230 0.49 2.19 13.09
C PRO A 230 0.81 3.11 14.27
N ALA A 231 0.01 2.98 15.33
CA ALA A 231 0.35 3.59 16.60
C ALA A 231 1.73 3.07 17.07
N ARG A 232 2.57 3.98 17.55
CA ARG A 232 3.77 3.68 18.33
C ARG A 232 3.45 4.01 19.79
N CYS A 233 4.17 3.44 20.77
CA CYS A 233 3.86 3.72 22.17
C CYS A 233 3.92 5.23 22.45
N GLY A 234 2.85 5.78 23.07
CA GLY A 234 2.74 7.21 23.38
C GLY A 234 3.89 7.69 24.27
N ALA A 235 4.30 6.86 25.24
CA ALA A 235 5.45 7.09 26.12
C ALA A 235 6.72 6.36 25.62
N ARG A 236 7.10 6.54 24.36
CA ARG A 236 8.33 5.93 23.80
C ARG A 236 9.61 6.64 24.25
N GLN A 237 10.66 5.87 24.51
CA GLN A 237 12.02 6.36 24.70
C GLN A 237 12.90 5.89 23.55
N THR A 238 13.29 6.81 22.67
CA THR A 238 14.21 6.50 21.57
C THR A 238 15.58 6.07 22.14
N ILE A 239 16.01 4.86 21.77
CA ILE A 239 17.34 4.33 22.09
C ILE A 239 18.33 4.74 20.99
N PHE A 240 17.90 4.61 19.74
CA PHE A 240 18.63 5.04 18.55
C PHE A 240 17.64 5.34 17.44
N ALA A 241 17.85 6.42 16.68
CA ALA A 241 17.07 6.71 15.48
C ALA A 241 17.97 7.30 14.40
N ASP A 242 17.62 7.02 13.15
CA ASP A 242 18.23 7.61 11.97
C ASP A 242 17.14 7.79 10.90
N ASP A 243 16.86 9.04 10.56
CA ASP A 243 15.93 9.44 9.49
C ASP A 243 16.64 9.62 8.15
N PHE A 244 17.97 9.39 8.10
CA PHE A 244 18.81 9.46 6.91
C PHE A 244 18.91 10.83 6.19
N GLU A 245 18.14 11.84 6.61
CA GLU A 245 18.06 13.18 6.02
C GLU A 245 19.38 13.97 6.07
N THR A 246 20.24 13.62 7.04
CA THR A 246 21.57 14.24 7.21
C THR A 246 22.72 13.32 6.79
N GLY A 247 22.38 12.25 6.07
CA GLY A 247 23.27 11.14 5.72
C GLY A 247 23.19 10.00 6.74
N ALA A 248 23.74 8.84 6.38
CA ALA A 248 23.63 7.62 7.18
C ALA A 248 24.96 7.26 7.89
N ALA A 249 25.38 8.12 8.82
CA ALA A 249 26.67 7.96 9.49
C ALA A 249 26.72 6.68 10.35
N GLY A 250 27.68 5.81 10.08
CA GLY A 250 27.91 4.57 10.83
C GLY A 250 27.18 3.34 10.28
N TRP A 251 26.33 3.51 9.26
CA TRP A 251 25.80 2.39 8.48
C TRP A 251 26.87 1.81 7.58
N SER A 252 26.84 0.49 7.37
CA SER A 252 27.81 -0.23 6.55
C SER A 252 27.09 -1.10 5.53
N VAL A 253 27.60 -1.11 4.30
CA VAL A 253 27.03 -1.86 3.18
C VAL A 253 27.94 -3.05 2.83
N PHE A 254 27.34 -4.21 2.57
CA PHE A 254 28.03 -5.44 2.16
C PHE A 254 27.26 -6.14 1.05
N ASN A 255 27.96 -6.89 0.21
CA ASN A 255 27.36 -7.68 -0.86
C ASN A 255 28.02 -9.07 -0.92
N SER A 256 27.22 -10.11 -1.16
CA SER A 256 27.67 -11.48 -1.41
C SER A 256 27.16 -11.99 -2.77
N GLY A 257 28.05 -12.19 -3.74
CA GLY A 257 27.71 -12.71 -5.08
C GLY A 257 28.78 -12.36 -6.13
N PRO A 258 28.74 -12.90 -7.38
CA PRO A 258 29.52 -12.29 -8.47
C PRO A 258 29.17 -10.78 -8.54
N PRO A 259 30.06 -9.89 -9.02
CA PRO A 259 29.86 -8.45 -8.87
C PRO A 259 28.55 -8.00 -9.52
N THR A 260 27.49 -7.90 -8.71
CA THR A 260 26.24 -7.25 -9.10
C THR A 260 26.55 -5.75 -9.16
N PRO A 261 26.06 -5.03 -10.18
CA PRO A 261 26.50 -3.65 -10.43
C PRO A 261 25.88 -2.62 -9.47
N TYR A 262 25.11 -3.07 -8.48
CA TYR A 262 24.37 -2.23 -7.54
C TYR A 262 24.55 -2.74 -6.10
N ASP A 263 24.21 -1.89 -5.14
CA ASP A 263 24.17 -2.21 -3.72
C ASP A 263 23.23 -1.22 -3.03
N TRP A 264 23.10 -1.30 -1.71
CA TRP A 264 22.41 -0.27 -0.93
C TRP A 264 23.06 1.10 -1.15
N THR A 265 22.26 2.08 -1.56
CA THR A 265 22.68 3.46 -1.79
C THR A 265 21.68 4.42 -1.18
N LEU A 266 22.15 5.59 -0.73
CA LEU A 266 21.24 6.68 -0.37
C LEU A 266 20.69 7.31 -1.64
N THR A 267 19.36 7.39 -1.73
CA THR A 267 18.65 8.06 -2.81
C THR A 267 17.86 9.23 -2.24
N ALA A 268 17.80 10.33 -2.99
CA ALA A 268 17.19 11.58 -2.56
C ALA A 268 15.91 11.86 -3.36
N SER A 269 15.11 12.77 -2.83
CA SER A 269 13.83 13.23 -3.38
C SER A 269 13.83 13.54 -4.90
N PRO A 270 12.73 13.21 -5.63
CA PRO A 270 11.52 12.56 -5.11
C PRO A 270 11.76 11.07 -4.83
N LEU A 271 11.42 10.63 -3.62
CA LEU A 271 11.27 9.21 -3.35
C LEU A 271 9.96 8.73 -4.00
N PRO A 272 9.83 7.43 -4.29
CA PRO A 272 8.61 6.87 -4.86
C PRO A 272 7.36 7.32 -4.11
N MET A 273 6.27 7.55 -4.86
CA MET A 273 5.00 8.04 -4.32
C MET A 273 5.08 9.42 -3.65
N ASN A 274 6.02 10.26 -4.12
CA ASN A 274 6.20 11.64 -3.66
C ASN A 274 6.47 11.77 -2.16
N VAL A 275 7.16 10.78 -1.58
CA VAL A 275 7.70 10.94 -0.22
C VAL A 275 8.89 11.90 -0.29
N ALA A 276 8.86 12.94 0.54
CA ALA A 276 9.98 13.86 0.68
C ALA A 276 11.06 13.22 1.54
N GLY A 277 12.32 13.50 1.24
CA GLY A 277 13.44 13.06 2.08
C GLY A 277 14.52 12.28 1.35
N VAL A 278 15.29 11.53 2.13
CA VAL A 278 16.38 10.66 1.69
C VAL A 278 16.17 9.28 2.30
N ALA A 279 16.11 8.25 1.48
CA ALA A 279 15.98 6.87 1.94
C ALA A 279 17.16 6.02 1.46
N TRP A 280 17.42 4.92 2.15
CA TRP A 280 18.24 3.85 1.62
C TRP A 280 17.48 3.09 0.55
N PHE A 281 18.14 2.74 -0.56
CA PHE A 281 17.56 1.98 -1.65
C PHE A 281 18.52 0.89 -2.12
N CYS A 282 18.01 -0.33 -2.24
CA CYS A 282 18.66 -1.42 -2.94
C CYS A 282 17.80 -1.81 -4.14
N ALA A 283 18.38 -1.78 -5.34
CA ALA A 283 17.67 -2.12 -6.57
C ALA A 283 17.41 -3.63 -6.66
N ASP A 284 16.31 -4.00 -7.32
CA ASP A 284 16.02 -5.36 -7.74
C ASP A 284 16.08 -5.47 -9.27
N ALA A 285 17.27 -5.24 -9.84
CA ALA A 285 17.41 -5.02 -11.27
C ALA A 285 17.18 -6.30 -12.11
N ASP A 286 16.50 -6.17 -13.24
CA ASP A 286 16.35 -7.26 -14.23
C ASP A 286 17.53 -7.28 -15.20
N ILE A 287 18.65 -7.89 -14.77
CA ILE A 287 19.88 -7.99 -15.58
C ILE A 287 20.22 -9.45 -15.91
N GLY A 288 19.92 -10.40 -15.01
CA GLY A 288 20.13 -11.83 -15.24
C GLY A 288 19.20 -12.40 -16.33
N ASP A 289 19.62 -13.47 -17.02
CA ASP A 289 18.93 -13.99 -18.22
C ASP A 289 18.32 -15.40 -18.05
N CYS A 290 18.25 -15.88 -16.81
CA CYS A 290 17.84 -17.23 -16.43
C CYS A 290 18.65 -18.34 -17.13
N GLY A 291 19.86 -18.00 -17.60
CA GLY A 291 20.67 -18.83 -18.46
C GLY A 291 22.16 -18.72 -18.12
N GLY A 292 22.89 -17.92 -18.90
CA GLY A 292 24.34 -17.78 -18.77
C GLY A 292 24.78 -16.65 -17.83
N GLN A 293 23.88 -15.72 -17.51
CA GLN A 293 24.11 -14.60 -16.61
C GLN A 293 23.26 -14.78 -15.36
N ASP A 294 23.93 -15.14 -14.27
CA ASP A 294 23.34 -15.39 -12.95
C ASP A 294 23.72 -14.23 -12.01
N GLU A 295 22.70 -13.55 -11.49
CA GLU A 295 22.82 -12.44 -10.55
C GLU A 295 22.48 -12.80 -9.10
N SER A 296 22.38 -14.09 -8.78
CA SER A 296 22.01 -14.52 -7.43
C SER A 296 22.99 -13.95 -6.39
N GLY A 297 22.45 -13.26 -5.38
CA GLY A 297 23.28 -12.58 -4.40
C GLY A 297 22.49 -11.99 -3.24
N THR A 298 23.23 -11.50 -2.24
CA THR A 298 22.65 -10.72 -1.15
C THR A 298 23.31 -9.35 -1.00
N HIS A 299 22.51 -8.38 -0.56
CA HIS A 299 22.88 -7.00 -0.32
C HIS A 299 22.47 -6.65 1.10
N SER A 300 23.44 -6.33 1.95
CA SER A 300 23.26 -6.06 3.36
C SER A 300 23.48 -4.58 3.68
N LEU A 301 22.50 -3.94 4.31
CA LEU A 301 22.65 -2.65 4.99
C LEU A 301 22.65 -2.88 6.50
N VAL A 302 23.78 -2.58 7.16
CA VAL A 302 24.03 -2.90 8.57
C VAL A 302 24.07 -1.62 9.41
N SER A 303 23.29 -1.59 10.49
CA SER A 303 23.26 -0.46 11.45
C SER A 303 24.56 -0.34 12.24
N PRO A 304 24.82 0.82 12.86
CA PRO A 304 25.78 0.93 13.95
C PRO A 304 25.45 -0.03 15.11
N MET A 305 26.42 -0.25 16.00
CA MET A 305 26.18 -0.94 17.27
C MET A 305 25.32 -0.06 18.19
N ILE A 306 24.19 -0.59 18.64
CA ILE A 306 23.22 0.09 19.49
C ILE A 306 23.27 -0.56 20.88
N ALA A 307 23.49 0.25 21.93
CA ALA A 307 23.50 -0.23 23.30
C ALA A 307 22.10 -0.10 23.90
N ILE A 308 21.56 -1.21 24.41
CA ILE A 308 20.24 -1.26 25.03
C ILE A 308 20.37 -0.81 26.49
N PRO A 309 19.68 0.26 26.91
CA PRO A 309 19.75 0.73 28.28
C PRO A 309 19.32 -0.34 29.28
N MET A 310 19.88 -0.30 30.49
CA MET A 310 19.45 -1.18 31.60
C MET A 310 17.99 -0.97 32.03
N THR A 311 17.36 0.12 31.58
CA THR A 311 15.97 0.49 31.86
C THR A 311 15.02 0.17 30.70
N ALA A 312 15.53 -0.39 29.59
CA ALA A 312 14.73 -0.70 28.41
C ALA A 312 14.17 -2.13 28.50
N GLU A 313 13.02 -2.27 29.16
CA GLU A 313 12.37 -3.56 29.43
C GLU A 313 11.51 -4.06 28.26
N HIS A 314 11.05 -3.16 27.39
CA HIS A 314 10.24 -3.47 26.20
C HIS A 314 10.83 -2.81 24.93
N PRO A 315 12.03 -3.25 24.51
CA PRO A 315 12.68 -2.73 23.32
C PRO A 315 11.94 -3.16 22.05
N ARG A 316 11.81 -2.23 21.10
CA ARG A 316 11.22 -2.43 19.76
C ARG A 316 12.11 -1.84 18.68
N VAL A 317 11.92 -2.30 17.45
CA VAL A 317 12.48 -1.69 16.24
C VAL A 317 11.36 -1.33 15.28
N SER A 318 11.46 -0.16 14.66
CA SER A 318 10.58 0.32 13.61
C SER A 318 11.36 0.97 12.48
N PHE A 319 10.81 0.90 11.28
CA PHE A 319 11.31 1.58 10.08
C PHE A 319 10.16 1.70 9.07
N ARG A 320 10.22 2.72 8.21
CA ARG A 320 9.39 2.80 7.02
C ARG A 320 10.10 2.14 5.86
N HIS A 321 9.32 1.56 4.94
CA HIS A 321 9.85 0.98 3.74
C HIS A 321 8.80 0.89 2.65
N LEU A 322 9.30 0.70 1.43
CA LEU A 322 8.54 0.34 0.24
C LEU A 322 9.29 -0.82 -0.44
N VAL A 323 8.56 -1.86 -0.83
CA VAL A 323 9.12 -3.07 -1.42
C VAL A 323 8.44 -3.34 -2.74
N GLY A 324 9.23 -3.54 -3.79
CA GLY A 324 8.75 -4.00 -5.09
C GLY A 324 9.75 -4.95 -5.71
N THR A 325 9.57 -6.25 -5.53
CA THR A 325 10.51 -7.29 -5.97
C THR A 325 9.82 -8.34 -6.83
N GLU A 326 10.57 -9.27 -7.42
CA GLU A 326 9.97 -10.49 -7.95
C GLU A 326 9.31 -11.31 -6.83
N GLY A 327 8.00 -11.58 -6.98
CA GLY A 327 7.19 -12.25 -5.97
C GLY A 327 7.67 -13.65 -5.63
N ALA A 328 7.90 -13.90 -4.34
CA ALA A 328 8.45 -15.12 -3.74
C ALA A 328 9.84 -15.58 -4.24
N TRP A 329 10.44 -14.97 -5.26
CA TRP A 329 11.79 -15.30 -5.72
C TRP A 329 12.83 -14.37 -5.08
N ASP A 330 12.53 -13.07 -5.12
CA ASP A 330 13.34 -11.99 -4.58
C ASP A 330 12.67 -11.35 -3.37
N GLY A 331 13.46 -10.80 -2.45
CA GLY A 331 12.90 -10.15 -1.28
C GLY A 331 13.92 -9.90 -0.20
N GLY A 332 13.46 -9.33 0.90
CA GLY A 332 14.35 -8.99 1.99
C GLY A 332 13.75 -9.20 3.37
N ASN A 333 14.63 -9.29 4.37
CA ASN A 333 14.25 -9.41 5.77
C ASN A 333 15.15 -8.58 6.68
N LEU A 334 14.72 -8.38 7.92
CA LEU A 334 15.51 -7.77 8.97
C LEU A 334 16.19 -8.86 9.80
N LYS A 335 17.51 -8.80 9.93
CA LYS A 335 18.30 -9.67 10.81
C LYS A 335 18.82 -8.87 12.01
N ILE A 336 18.94 -9.52 13.15
CA ILE A 336 19.49 -8.98 14.39
C ILE A 336 20.77 -9.73 14.78
N ASN A 337 21.75 -9.03 15.34
CA ASN A 337 22.93 -9.61 15.97
C ASN A 337 23.03 -9.07 17.39
N VAL A 338 22.93 -9.95 18.38
CA VAL A 338 22.97 -9.61 19.80
C VAL A 338 24.32 -10.02 20.38
N ASN A 339 25.02 -9.07 20.99
CA ASN A 339 26.32 -9.25 21.65
C ASN A 339 27.39 -9.91 20.76
N GLY A 340 27.31 -9.73 19.45
CA GLY A 340 28.23 -10.36 18.49
C GLY A 340 28.03 -11.87 18.32
N GLY A 341 26.88 -12.41 18.73
CA GLY A 341 26.53 -13.84 18.65
C GLY A 341 26.28 -14.36 17.23
N GLY A 342 26.21 -13.47 16.23
CA GLY A 342 25.92 -13.80 14.84
C GLY A 342 24.54 -13.30 14.40
N TRP A 343 24.30 -13.29 13.09
CA TRP A 343 23.04 -12.80 12.52
C TRP A 343 21.94 -13.84 12.64
N GLN A 344 20.79 -13.41 13.14
CA GLN A 344 19.55 -14.17 13.25
C GLN A 344 18.46 -13.41 12.49
N VAL A 345 17.67 -14.09 11.67
CA VAL A 345 16.50 -13.47 11.02
C VAL A 345 15.47 -13.17 12.11
N LEU A 346 14.93 -11.95 12.14
CA LEU A 346 13.77 -11.67 12.98
C LEU A 346 12.58 -12.41 12.37
N PRO A 347 11.99 -13.39 13.08
CA PRO A 347 10.95 -14.21 12.53
C PRO A 347 9.63 -13.42 12.48
N ARG A 348 8.67 -13.88 11.67
CA ARG A 348 7.41 -13.17 11.43
C ARG A 348 6.65 -12.85 12.74
N GLU A 349 6.69 -13.76 13.71
CA GLU A 349 6.05 -13.61 15.02
C GLU A 349 6.65 -12.51 15.91
N ALA A 350 7.84 -12.00 15.58
CA ALA A 350 8.40 -10.85 16.29
C ALA A 350 7.72 -9.53 15.89
N TYR A 351 7.05 -9.48 14.74
CA TYR A 351 6.45 -8.26 14.22
C TYR A 351 5.04 -8.08 14.76
N THR A 352 4.79 -6.88 15.30
CA THR A 352 3.46 -6.43 15.72
C THR A 352 2.72 -5.71 14.60
N PHE A 353 3.43 -5.20 13.59
CA PHE A 353 2.83 -4.59 12.41
C PHE A 353 3.73 -4.73 11.16
N ASN A 354 3.12 -4.91 9.99
CA ASN A 354 3.78 -5.15 8.68
C ASN A 354 4.93 -6.18 8.76
N ALA A 355 4.62 -7.38 9.24
CA ALA A 355 5.55 -8.52 9.24
C ALA A 355 5.91 -8.96 7.81
N THR A 356 7.03 -9.69 7.64
CA THR A 356 7.42 -10.30 6.35
C THR A 356 6.26 -11.10 5.75
N ASN A 357 5.79 -10.75 4.54
CA ASN A 357 4.53 -11.23 3.99
C ASN A 357 4.54 -12.72 3.57
N ALA A 358 5.67 -13.25 3.13
CA ALA A 358 5.79 -14.67 2.74
C ALA A 358 7.21 -15.21 2.92
N PRO A 359 7.41 -16.53 3.04
CA PRO A 359 8.72 -17.12 2.78
C PRO A 359 9.08 -17.02 1.31
N LEU A 360 10.36 -16.80 1.02
CA LEU A 360 10.88 -16.95 -0.33
C LEU A 360 10.80 -18.43 -0.74
N ASN A 361 10.56 -18.67 -2.03
CA ASN A 361 10.62 -19.98 -2.65
C ASN A 361 11.93 -20.67 -2.26
N SER A 362 11.83 -21.95 -1.94
CA SER A 362 12.96 -22.73 -1.47
C SER A 362 13.91 -23.11 -2.61
N VAL A 363 15.12 -23.52 -2.25
CA VAL A 363 16.07 -24.15 -3.19
C VAL A 363 15.45 -25.37 -3.90
N ALA A 364 14.53 -26.09 -3.24
CA ALA A 364 13.83 -27.21 -3.84
C ALA A 364 12.84 -26.80 -4.94
N GLN A 365 12.36 -25.55 -4.90
CA GLN A 365 11.57 -24.92 -5.95
C GLN A 365 12.45 -24.24 -7.01
N SER A 366 13.76 -24.49 -6.99
CA SER A 366 14.78 -23.94 -7.90
C SER A 366 15.06 -22.45 -7.72
N ASN A 367 14.68 -21.85 -6.59
CA ASN A 367 15.07 -20.49 -6.26
C ASN A 367 16.58 -20.46 -5.96
N THR A 368 17.34 -19.69 -6.74
CA THR A 368 18.79 -19.53 -6.58
C THR A 368 19.17 -18.41 -5.61
N ASN A 369 18.19 -17.63 -5.15
CA ASN A 369 18.37 -16.61 -4.13
C ASN A 369 19.07 -17.20 -2.89
N PRO A 370 20.17 -16.61 -2.40
CA PRO A 370 20.82 -17.11 -1.19
C PRO A 370 19.94 -17.07 0.07
N LEU A 371 18.85 -16.30 0.05
CA LEU A 371 17.82 -16.25 1.10
C LEU A 371 16.65 -17.23 0.86
N ALA A 372 16.72 -18.11 -0.15
CA ALA A 372 15.67 -19.06 -0.48
C ALA A 372 15.17 -19.86 0.74
N GLY A 373 13.87 -19.80 1.02
CA GLY A 373 13.23 -20.42 2.17
C GLY A 373 13.20 -19.59 3.46
N GLU A 374 13.89 -18.44 3.51
CA GLU A 374 13.76 -17.49 4.62
C GLU A 374 12.45 -16.68 4.50
N PRO A 375 11.86 -16.22 5.62
CA PRO A 375 10.79 -15.22 5.56
C PRO A 375 11.33 -13.93 4.94
N GLY A 376 10.50 -13.24 4.14
CA GLY A 376 10.85 -11.96 3.54
C GLY A 376 9.63 -11.11 3.20
N TRP A 377 9.85 -9.81 3.02
CA TRP A 377 8.98 -8.97 2.23
C TRP A 377 9.32 -9.20 0.75
N THR A 378 8.32 -9.65 -0.01
CA THR A 378 8.49 -10.09 -1.39
C THR A 378 7.26 -9.76 -2.23
N GLY A 379 7.46 -9.53 -3.53
CA GLY A 379 6.44 -9.04 -4.45
C GLY A 379 6.46 -7.52 -4.55
N GLY A 380 5.52 -6.95 -5.30
CA GLY A 380 5.43 -5.51 -5.49
C GLY A 380 4.00 -5.03 -5.64
N GLY A 381 3.70 -3.95 -4.95
CA GLY A 381 2.39 -3.32 -4.88
C GLY A 381 2.27 -2.46 -3.63
N GLY A 382 1.41 -1.44 -3.69
CA GLY A 382 0.98 -0.70 -2.52
C GLY A 382 1.89 0.42 -2.01
N PRO A 383 1.45 1.11 -0.94
CA PRO A 383 2.09 2.30 -0.40
C PRO A 383 3.35 2.01 0.42
N TRP A 384 4.03 3.09 0.81
CA TRP A 384 5.00 3.03 1.92
C TRP A 384 4.31 2.57 3.20
N GLY A 385 4.86 1.56 3.86
CA GLY A 385 4.40 1.09 5.16
C GLY A 385 5.45 1.23 6.25
N ARG A 386 5.03 1.16 7.51
CA ARG A 386 5.93 1.07 8.67
C ARG A 386 5.90 -0.34 9.22
N SER A 387 7.05 -0.98 9.43
CA SER A 387 7.13 -2.22 10.21
C SER A 387 7.48 -1.92 11.67
N ILE A 388 6.97 -2.74 12.58
CA ILE A 388 7.31 -2.70 14.00
C ILE A 388 7.52 -4.13 14.51
N ALA A 389 8.68 -4.39 15.12
CA ALA A 389 8.97 -5.65 15.80
C ALA A 389 9.25 -5.46 17.29
N ASP A 390 8.69 -6.33 18.11
CA ASP A 390 9.02 -6.49 19.53
C ASP A 390 10.30 -7.32 19.67
N LEU A 391 11.26 -6.78 20.42
CA LEU A 391 12.57 -7.36 20.62
C LEU A 391 12.73 -8.01 21.99
N ALA A 392 11.73 -7.96 22.88
CA ALA A 392 11.83 -8.46 24.25
C ALA A 392 12.22 -9.94 24.33
N ALA A 393 11.86 -10.75 23.32
CA ALA A 393 12.25 -12.16 23.24
C ALA A 393 13.71 -12.40 22.78
N PHE A 394 14.36 -11.39 22.21
CA PHE A 394 15.70 -11.47 21.60
C PHE A 394 16.76 -10.70 22.38
N VAL A 395 16.34 -9.68 23.12
CA VAL A 395 17.19 -8.63 23.68
C VAL A 395 16.85 -8.43 25.15
N SER A 396 17.86 -8.43 26.01
CA SER A 396 17.74 -8.07 27.42
C SER A 396 18.32 -6.69 27.72
N PRO A 397 17.86 -6.01 28.79
CA PRO A 397 18.46 -4.76 29.24
C PRO A 397 19.97 -4.90 29.44
N GLY A 398 20.75 -3.97 28.87
CA GLY A 398 22.21 -3.99 28.90
C GLY A 398 22.89 -4.70 27.72
N ASP A 399 22.14 -5.37 26.84
CA ASP A 399 22.69 -5.96 25.63
C ASP A 399 23.18 -4.92 24.61
N SER A 400 23.98 -5.37 23.67
CA SER A 400 24.36 -4.62 22.47
C SER A 400 23.78 -5.30 21.23
N VAL A 401 23.17 -4.53 20.34
CA VAL A 401 22.49 -5.05 19.16
C VAL A 401 22.94 -4.33 17.88
N GLN A 402 22.90 -5.05 16.77
CA GLN A 402 22.94 -4.48 15.43
C GLN A 402 21.80 -5.07 14.60
N PHE A 403 21.31 -4.27 13.66
CA PHE A 403 20.30 -4.67 12.69
C PHE A 403 20.91 -4.73 11.29
N ARG A 404 20.34 -5.59 10.46
CA ARG A 404 20.72 -5.73 9.06
C ARG A 404 19.50 -5.90 8.19
N PHE A 405 19.28 -4.95 7.29
CA PHE A 405 18.38 -5.13 6.16
C PHE A 405 19.11 -5.99 5.13
N GLU A 406 18.70 -7.25 4.99
CA GLU A 406 19.29 -8.20 4.05
C GLU A 406 18.32 -8.36 2.89
N PHE A 407 18.72 -7.87 1.72
CA PHE A 407 18.01 -8.07 0.47
C PHE A 407 18.66 -9.21 -0.30
N GLY A 408 17.87 -10.16 -0.79
CA GLY A 408 18.34 -11.29 -1.57
C GLY A 408 17.67 -11.33 -2.93
N LYS A 409 18.45 -11.68 -3.95
CA LYS A 409 18.00 -11.83 -5.32
C LYS A 409 18.37 -13.21 -5.87
N ASP A 410 17.51 -13.78 -6.70
CA ASP A 410 17.78 -14.95 -7.51
C ASP A 410 18.52 -14.60 -8.82
N GLY A 411 18.61 -15.55 -9.75
CA GLY A 411 19.51 -15.45 -10.89
C GLY A 411 19.04 -14.55 -12.03
N CYS A 412 17.77 -14.12 -12.08
CA CYS A 412 17.20 -13.40 -13.22
C CYS A 412 15.83 -12.81 -12.92
N THR A 413 15.26 -12.01 -13.82
CA THR A 413 14.02 -11.24 -13.53
C THR A 413 14.28 -10.25 -12.40
N GLY A 414 13.38 -9.30 -12.16
CA GLY A 414 13.51 -8.36 -11.05
C GLY A 414 12.36 -7.36 -11.01
N GLY A 415 12.23 -6.66 -9.89
CA GLY A 415 11.29 -5.58 -9.68
C GLY A 415 11.93 -4.19 -9.64
N THR A 416 11.45 -3.38 -8.69
CA THR A 416 12.00 -2.05 -8.39
C THR A 416 13.15 -2.14 -7.40
N GLY A 417 12.96 -2.87 -6.31
CA GLY A 417 13.88 -2.92 -5.18
C GLY A 417 13.21 -2.61 -3.85
N TRP A 418 14.04 -2.28 -2.87
CA TRP A 418 13.62 -2.06 -1.49
C TRP A 418 14.15 -0.71 -0.99
N TYR A 419 13.22 0.15 -0.58
CA TYR A 419 13.51 1.41 0.10
C TYR A 419 13.37 1.25 1.62
N VAL A 420 14.26 1.84 2.41
CA VAL A 420 14.20 1.85 3.88
C VAL A 420 14.45 3.27 4.40
N ASP A 421 13.59 3.71 5.31
CA ASP A 421 13.60 5.05 5.89
C ASP A 421 13.13 5.04 7.36
N ASP A 422 13.25 6.18 8.06
CA ASP A 422 12.71 6.41 9.42
C ASP A 422 13.05 5.28 10.42
N PHE A 423 14.32 4.85 10.48
CA PHE A 423 14.74 3.77 11.38
C PHE A 423 14.75 4.23 12.84
N GLU A 424 14.13 3.45 13.73
CA GLU A 424 14.09 3.73 15.16
C GLU A 424 14.17 2.42 15.96
N CYS A 425 15.14 2.33 16.86
CA CYS A 425 15.11 1.42 18.00
C CYS A 425 14.69 2.20 19.24
N TYR A 426 13.62 1.77 19.91
CA TYR A 426 13.03 2.49 21.04
C TYR A 426 12.56 1.53 22.11
N ASN A 427 12.40 2.03 23.33
CA ASN A 427 11.73 1.33 24.41
C ASN A 427 10.30 1.85 24.54
N CYS A 428 9.33 0.95 24.67
CA CYS A 428 8.04 1.33 25.21
C CYS A 428 8.11 1.31 26.73
N ILE A 429 7.76 2.42 27.36
CA ILE A 429 7.70 2.44 28.82
C ILE A 429 6.52 1.57 29.26
N ASP A 430 6.70 0.92 30.40
CA ASP A 430 5.66 0.35 31.25
C ASP A 430 5.49 1.33 32.43
N CYS A 431 4.53 2.24 32.32
CA CYS A 431 4.39 3.34 33.27
C CYS A 431 3.63 2.94 34.54
N ASP A 432 2.81 1.89 34.47
CA ASP A 432 2.05 1.39 35.62
C ASP A 432 2.73 0.21 36.36
N ASN A 433 3.88 -0.24 35.83
CA ASN A 433 4.73 -1.32 36.33
C ASN A 433 4.00 -2.65 36.44
N ASP A 434 3.13 -2.97 35.47
CA ASP A 434 2.44 -4.25 35.39
C ASP A 434 3.23 -5.34 34.63
N ALA A 435 4.43 -4.99 34.15
CA ALA A 435 5.34 -5.77 33.32
C ALA A 435 4.88 -5.99 31.87
N ALA A 436 3.93 -5.19 31.37
CA ALA A 436 3.54 -5.10 29.97
C ALA A 436 3.84 -3.70 29.41
N ALA A 437 4.15 -3.61 28.12
CA ALA A 437 4.36 -2.32 27.49
C ALA A 437 3.02 -1.58 27.34
N ASP A 438 2.98 -0.28 27.62
CA ASP A 438 1.71 0.47 27.63
C ASP A 438 0.99 0.50 26.27
N ILE A 439 1.71 0.35 25.15
CA ILE A 439 1.06 0.22 23.82
C ILE A 439 0.20 -1.04 23.71
N ASP A 440 0.61 -2.12 24.38
CA ASP A 440 -0.14 -3.37 24.42
C ASP A 440 -1.41 -3.23 25.28
N ALA A 441 -1.55 -2.10 26.01
CA ALA A 441 -2.77 -1.71 26.74
C ALA A 441 -3.71 -0.81 25.91
N PHE A 442 -3.26 -0.20 24.80
CA PHE A 442 -4.05 0.71 23.96
C PHE A 442 -4.62 0.09 22.70
N ARG A 443 -3.81 -0.74 22.03
CA ARG A 443 -4.22 -1.43 20.82
C ARG A 443 -3.79 -2.87 20.89
N PHE A 444 -4.75 -3.75 20.62
CA PHE A 444 -4.44 -5.12 20.33
C PHE A 444 -4.31 -5.27 18.82
N ALA A 445 -3.20 -5.85 18.36
CA ALA A 445 -3.03 -6.23 16.97
C ALA A 445 -2.35 -7.60 16.89
N ILE A 446 -2.85 -8.46 16.00
CA ILE A 446 -2.26 -9.77 15.74
C ILE A 446 -2.48 -10.16 14.28
N SER A 447 -1.54 -10.89 13.69
CA SER A 447 -1.74 -11.49 12.37
C SER A 447 -1.27 -12.93 12.34
N THR A 448 -1.75 -13.69 11.35
CA THR A 448 -1.33 -15.07 11.08
C THR A 448 -0.39 -15.10 9.90
N GLY A 449 0.40 -16.17 9.79
CA GLY A 449 0.95 -16.56 8.50
C GLY A 449 -0.13 -17.19 7.59
N PRO A 450 0.19 -17.45 6.32
CA PRO A 450 -0.63 -18.24 5.42
C PRO A 450 -0.96 -19.62 6.02
N GLN A 451 -2.23 -19.95 6.19
CA GLN A 451 -2.71 -21.29 6.52
C GLN A 451 -3.30 -21.97 5.28
N GLY A 452 -2.87 -23.20 5.02
CA GLY A 452 -2.87 -23.79 3.68
C GLY A 452 -4.05 -24.72 3.35
N ASN A 453 -4.19 -24.96 2.05
CA ASN A 453 -5.22 -25.74 1.36
C ASN A 453 -6.65 -25.41 1.80
N ILE A 454 -7.09 -24.25 1.33
CA ILE A 454 -8.47 -23.81 1.44
C ILE A 454 -9.29 -24.46 0.33
N GLY A 455 -10.36 -25.15 0.71
CA GLY A 455 -11.28 -25.84 -0.19
C GLY A 455 -11.94 -27.07 0.47
N ASP A 456 -12.92 -27.67 -0.20
CA ASP A 456 -13.66 -28.86 0.24
C ASP A 456 -14.32 -28.74 1.64
N GLY A 457 -14.60 -27.52 2.11
CA GLY A 457 -15.14 -27.28 3.45
C GLY A 457 -14.17 -27.57 4.59
N GLN A 458 -12.86 -27.66 4.33
CA GLN A 458 -11.86 -27.83 5.39
C GLN A 458 -11.67 -26.52 6.17
N PRO A 459 -11.89 -26.51 7.49
CA PRO A 459 -11.73 -25.30 8.29
C PRO A 459 -10.26 -24.98 8.54
N GLN A 460 -9.87 -23.71 8.40
CA GLN A 460 -8.63 -23.18 8.96
C GLN A 460 -8.95 -22.57 10.32
N ILE A 461 -8.21 -22.96 11.36
CA ILE A 461 -8.51 -22.58 12.74
C ILE A 461 -7.38 -21.72 13.26
N PHE A 462 -7.75 -20.51 13.66
CA PHE A 462 -6.88 -19.59 14.36
C PHE A 462 -7.36 -19.40 15.79
N VAL A 463 -6.47 -19.63 16.75
CA VAL A 463 -6.78 -19.45 18.18
C VAL A 463 -5.93 -18.30 18.70
N ILE A 464 -6.60 -17.24 19.14
CA ILE A 464 -5.99 -16.22 19.96
C ILE A 464 -6.27 -16.62 21.40
N SER A 465 -5.22 -16.96 22.15
CA SER A 465 -5.37 -17.34 23.55
C SER A 465 -5.62 -16.10 24.40
N ALA A 466 -6.76 -16.10 25.11
CA ALA A 466 -7.18 -15.04 26.04
C ALA A 466 -6.89 -13.59 25.57
N PRO A 467 -7.38 -13.16 24.40
CA PRO A 467 -7.20 -11.77 23.97
C PRO A 467 -7.91 -10.79 24.92
N PRO A 468 -7.43 -9.54 25.02
CA PRO A 468 -8.11 -8.51 25.79
C PRO A 468 -9.51 -8.19 25.23
N ALA A 469 -10.36 -7.57 26.05
CA ALA A 469 -11.66 -7.10 25.59
C ALA A 469 -11.52 -5.90 24.65
N ALA A 470 -12.24 -5.91 23.53
CA ALA A 470 -12.25 -4.82 22.58
C ALA A 470 -13.05 -3.62 23.10
N ALA A 471 -12.47 -2.43 23.06
CA ALA A 471 -13.14 -1.17 23.36
C ALA A 471 -13.65 -0.48 22.07
N GLY A 472 -12.92 -0.63 20.96
CA GLY A 472 -13.32 -0.19 19.62
C GLY A 472 -13.78 -1.36 18.73
N ASP A 473 -14.32 -1.04 17.56
CA ASP A 473 -14.69 -2.04 16.56
C ASP A 473 -13.46 -2.86 16.14
N VAL A 474 -13.66 -4.15 15.91
CA VAL A 474 -12.61 -5.09 15.55
C VAL A 474 -12.48 -5.15 14.04
N GLU A 475 -11.33 -4.71 13.55
CA GLU A 475 -10.96 -4.80 12.14
C GLU A 475 -10.31 -6.16 11.90
N LEU A 476 -10.98 -7.06 11.18
CA LEU A 476 -10.46 -8.35 10.75
C LEU A 476 -10.28 -8.34 9.24
N ARG A 477 -9.04 -8.46 8.76
CA ARG A 477 -8.72 -8.57 7.34
C ARG A 477 -8.27 -9.98 7.02
N ALA A 478 -8.78 -10.53 5.93
CA ALA A 478 -8.34 -11.80 5.38
C ALA A 478 -7.66 -11.60 4.03
N ASN A 479 -6.46 -12.15 3.87
CA ASN A 479 -5.72 -12.21 2.61
C ASN A 479 -5.71 -13.67 2.15
N ALA A 480 -6.45 -14.00 1.09
CA ALA A 480 -6.65 -15.37 0.66
C ALA A 480 -6.29 -15.57 -0.81
N ARG A 481 -5.61 -16.68 -1.10
CA ARG A 481 -5.48 -17.22 -2.46
C ARG A 481 -6.36 -18.45 -2.55
N GLY A 482 -7.42 -18.39 -3.33
CA GLY A 482 -8.38 -19.48 -3.47
C GLY A 482 -9.11 -19.44 -4.81
N ASP A 483 -10.03 -20.37 -4.97
CA ASP A 483 -10.94 -20.48 -6.11
C ASP A 483 -12.23 -19.76 -5.72
N PHE A 484 -12.30 -18.44 -5.97
CA PHE A 484 -13.38 -17.58 -5.50
C PHE A 484 -14.14 -16.85 -6.63
N SER A 485 -13.97 -17.24 -7.90
CA SER A 485 -14.58 -16.53 -9.04
C SER A 485 -16.10 -16.66 -9.15
N SER A 486 -16.74 -17.54 -8.39
CA SER A 486 -18.18 -17.72 -8.42
C SER A 486 -18.88 -17.27 -7.13
N THR A 487 -20.15 -16.89 -7.26
CA THR A 487 -20.99 -16.53 -6.09
C THR A 487 -21.27 -17.70 -5.14
N GLU A 488 -20.93 -18.93 -5.55
CA GLU A 488 -21.00 -20.12 -4.69
C GLU A 488 -19.68 -20.38 -3.96
N GLU A 489 -18.60 -19.69 -4.33
CA GLU A 489 -17.27 -19.76 -3.72
C GLU A 489 -17.07 -18.59 -2.77
N PHE A 490 -16.84 -18.90 -1.49
CA PHE A 490 -16.68 -17.89 -0.46
C PHE A 490 -15.94 -18.47 0.74
N LEU A 491 -15.53 -17.60 1.65
CA LEU A 491 -14.91 -17.95 2.92
C LEU A 491 -15.72 -17.39 4.09
N ASP A 492 -16.39 -18.25 4.83
CA ASP A 492 -17.10 -17.85 6.05
C ASP A 492 -16.12 -17.64 7.20
N VAL A 493 -16.30 -16.54 7.94
CA VAL A 493 -15.57 -16.22 9.17
C VAL A 493 -16.49 -16.49 10.36
N ASP A 494 -16.19 -17.56 11.08
CA ASP A 494 -16.87 -17.93 12.30
C ASP A 494 -16.00 -17.58 13.53
N LEU A 495 -16.58 -16.87 14.49
CA LEU A 495 -15.96 -16.51 15.76
C LEU A 495 -16.66 -17.28 16.89
N ASN A 496 -15.97 -18.26 17.48
CA ASN A 496 -16.49 -19.10 18.57
C ASN A 496 -17.88 -19.71 18.29
N GLY A 497 -18.16 -20.12 17.05
CA GLY A 497 -19.45 -20.67 16.62
C GLY A 497 -20.48 -19.64 16.17
N THR A 498 -20.10 -18.37 16.06
CA THR A 498 -20.93 -17.29 15.50
C THR A 498 -20.37 -16.83 14.16
N LEU A 499 -21.15 -16.99 13.07
CA LEU A 499 -20.81 -16.41 11.78
C LEU A 499 -20.81 -14.88 11.87
N VAL A 500 -19.66 -14.25 11.65
CA VAL A 500 -19.47 -12.79 11.73
C VAL A 500 -19.30 -12.15 10.35
N ALA A 501 -18.85 -12.91 9.35
CA ALA A 501 -18.74 -12.44 7.98
C ALA A 501 -18.70 -13.59 6.96
N THR A 502 -18.97 -13.27 5.70
CA THR A 502 -18.76 -14.12 4.54
C THR A 502 -17.94 -13.31 3.53
N LEU A 503 -16.75 -13.80 3.22
CA LEU A 503 -15.76 -13.13 2.38
C LEU A 503 -15.76 -13.72 0.97
N PHE A 504 -15.33 -12.92 0.00
CA PHE A 504 -15.11 -13.24 -1.40
C PHE A 504 -16.38 -13.68 -2.16
N ALA A 505 -17.57 -13.55 -1.55
CA ALA A 505 -18.85 -13.97 -2.13
C ALA A 505 -19.30 -13.14 -3.34
N THR A 506 -18.78 -11.93 -3.48
CA THR A 506 -18.97 -11.06 -4.63
C THR A 506 -17.61 -10.46 -4.94
N ASN A 507 -17.03 -10.79 -6.09
CA ASN A 507 -15.74 -10.30 -6.60
C ASN A 507 -14.48 -11.11 -6.22
N GLY A 508 -14.62 -12.37 -5.79
CA GLY A 508 -13.46 -13.26 -5.74
C GLY A 508 -12.93 -13.64 -7.12
N ALA A 509 -11.74 -14.22 -7.18
CA ALA A 509 -11.05 -14.61 -8.41
C ALA A 509 -10.44 -16.01 -8.28
N ASP A 510 -10.27 -16.69 -9.42
CA ASP A 510 -9.63 -18.00 -9.45
C ASP A 510 -8.12 -17.86 -9.33
N CYS A 511 -7.59 -18.28 -8.18
CA CYS A 511 -6.17 -18.54 -8.00
C CYS A 511 -5.28 -17.36 -8.39
N PRO A 512 -5.59 -16.13 -7.94
CA PRO A 512 -4.87 -14.96 -8.40
C PRO A 512 -3.38 -15.10 -8.06
N ASN A 513 -2.52 -14.48 -8.88
CA ASN A 513 -1.08 -14.38 -8.58
C ASN A 513 -0.83 -13.53 -7.30
N THR A 514 -1.89 -12.87 -6.84
CA THR A 514 -1.99 -11.86 -5.80
C THR A 514 -3.10 -12.27 -4.84
N PRO A 515 -2.85 -12.58 -3.55
CA PRO A 515 -3.92 -12.96 -2.62
C PRO A 515 -5.00 -11.86 -2.51
N GLU A 516 -6.27 -12.25 -2.59
CA GLU A 516 -7.41 -11.34 -2.44
C GLU A 516 -7.53 -10.88 -0.99
N SER A 517 -7.70 -9.58 -0.78
CA SER A 517 -7.85 -8.99 0.54
C SER A 517 -9.27 -8.51 0.78
N GLU A 518 -9.89 -8.93 1.89
CA GLU A 518 -11.18 -8.41 2.34
C GLU A 518 -11.15 -8.03 3.81
N LEU A 519 -11.69 -6.85 4.15
CA LEU A 519 -11.81 -6.32 5.51
C LEU A 519 -13.24 -6.49 6.03
N VAL A 520 -13.34 -6.99 7.25
CA VAL A 520 -14.56 -7.09 8.04
C VAL A 520 -14.44 -6.19 9.26
N ILE A 521 -15.50 -5.42 9.51
CA ILE A 521 -15.66 -4.68 10.76
C ILE A 521 -16.63 -5.46 11.66
N ILE A 522 -16.11 -6.00 12.76
CA ILE A 522 -16.89 -6.71 13.77
C ILE A 522 -17.13 -5.75 14.93
N PRO A 523 -18.38 -5.38 15.26
CA PRO A 523 -18.64 -4.49 16.37
C PRO A 523 -18.07 -5.01 17.69
N ALA A 524 -17.48 -4.13 18.50
CA ALA A 524 -16.83 -4.50 19.77
C ALA A 524 -17.73 -5.36 20.67
N ALA A 525 -19.02 -4.99 20.75
CA ALA A 525 -20.03 -5.72 21.52
C ALA A 525 -20.25 -7.15 21.00
N THR A 526 -20.24 -7.35 19.68
CA THR A 526 -20.38 -8.66 19.04
C THR A 526 -19.16 -9.53 19.32
N TYR A 527 -17.95 -8.97 19.17
CA TYR A 527 -16.70 -9.67 19.44
C TYR A 527 -16.62 -10.12 20.90
N ASN A 528 -16.76 -9.18 21.84
CA ASN A 528 -16.67 -9.48 23.27
C ASN A 528 -17.73 -10.50 23.73
N ALA A 529 -18.95 -10.43 23.18
CA ALA A 529 -20.00 -11.41 23.47
C ALA A 529 -19.65 -12.83 22.98
N ALA A 530 -19.01 -12.95 21.82
CA ALA A 530 -18.59 -14.23 21.25
C ALA A 530 -17.43 -14.88 22.04
N LEU A 531 -16.53 -14.08 22.59
CA LEU A 531 -15.41 -14.57 23.40
C LEU A 531 -15.83 -15.04 24.80
N ALA A 532 -16.82 -14.37 25.40
CA ALA A 532 -17.25 -14.60 26.78
C ALA A 532 -16.08 -14.61 27.81
N GLY A 533 -14.99 -13.88 27.51
CA GLY A 533 -13.78 -13.80 28.32
C GLY A 533 -12.80 -14.98 28.18
N GLY A 534 -13.00 -15.86 27.18
CA GLY A 534 -12.10 -16.95 26.83
C GLY A 534 -11.29 -16.69 25.56
N ASP A 535 -10.74 -17.75 24.99
CA ASP A 535 -10.00 -17.70 23.72
C ASP A 535 -10.91 -17.23 22.56
N ALA A 536 -10.34 -16.48 21.62
CA ALA A 536 -10.99 -16.22 20.34
C ALA A 536 -10.57 -17.29 19.34
N THR A 537 -11.49 -18.22 19.04
CA THR A 537 -11.33 -19.22 17.99
C THR A 537 -11.99 -18.69 16.73
N ILE A 538 -11.18 -18.31 15.76
CA ILE A 538 -11.62 -17.89 14.44
C ILE A 538 -11.49 -19.08 13.51
N THR A 539 -12.62 -19.54 13.00
CA THR A 539 -12.71 -20.65 12.06
C THR A 539 -13.06 -20.09 10.69
N LEU A 540 -12.17 -20.26 9.73
CA LEU A 540 -12.39 -19.89 8.35
C LEU A 540 -12.84 -21.12 7.57
N ILE A 541 -14.04 -21.07 6.99
CA ILE A 541 -14.66 -22.22 6.33
C ILE A 541 -14.93 -21.85 4.89
N ALA A 542 -14.17 -22.47 3.98
CA ALA A 542 -14.46 -22.31 2.56
C ALA A 542 -15.76 -23.02 2.19
N SER A 543 -16.51 -22.45 1.26
CA SER A 543 -17.68 -23.12 0.71
C SER A 543 -17.27 -24.43 0.03
N GLY A 544 -18.23 -25.34 -0.15
CA GLY A 544 -17.99 -26.61 -0.86
C GLY A 544 -17.72 -26.45 -2.36
N ALA A 545 -17.88 -25.25 -2.91
CA ALA A 545 -17.58 -24.95 -4.31
C ALA A 545 -16.10 -24.58 -4.51
N VAL A 546 -15.42 -24.06 -3.48
CA VAL A 546 -13.99 -23.73 -3.53
C VAL A 546 -13.18 -25.00 -3.75
N ASN A 547 -12.59 -25.15 -4.94
CA ASN A 547 -11.85 -26.34 -5.32
C ASN A 547 -10.34 -26.19 -4.99
N PRO A 548 -9.80 -26.99 -4.06
CA PRO A 548 -8.39 -26.90 -3.68
C PRO A 548 -7.42 -27.47 -4.74
N ALA A 549 -7.93 -28.01 -5.86
CA ALA A 549 -7.18 -28.77 -6.86
C ALA A 549 -7.64 -28.53 -8.31
N LEU A 550 -7.97 -27.29 -8.69
CA LEU A 550 -8.26 -26.97 -10.10
C LEU A 550 -7.13 -27.45 -11.03
N THR A 551 -7.52 -28.25 -12.04
CA THR A 551 -6.58 -28.92 -12.97
C THR A 551 -6.19 -28.06 -14.18
N THR A 552 -6.75 -26.85 -14.28
CA THR A 552 -6.42 -25.81 -15.26
C THR A 552 -6.36 -24.48 -14.52
N GLY A 553 -5.16 -23.91 -14.33
CA GLY A 553 -4.94 -22.71 -13.51
C GLY A 553 -3.97 -22.93 -12.34
N ALA A 554 -3.53 -21.85 -11.70
CA ALA A 554 -2.31 -21.77 -10.90
C ALA A 554 -2.39 -22.19 -9.42
N CYS A 555 -3.51 -22.71 -8.88
CA CYS A 555 -3.59 -23.16 -7.46
C CYS A 555 -3.05 -24.59 -7.22
N ARG A 556 -1.88 -24.97 -7.73
CA ARG A 556 -1.37 -26.34 -7.50
C ARG A 556 -0.78 -26.50 -6.09
N GLY A 557 -1.63 -26.70 -5.08
CA GLY A 557 -1.20 -26.93 -3.69
C GLY A 557 -0.75 -25.68 -2.96
N GLU A 558 -1.27 -24.53 -3.38
CA GLU A 558 -0.84 -23.19 -3.00
C GLU A 558 -2.02 -22.28 -2.61
N SER A 559 -3.21 -22.84 -2.33
CA SER A 559 -4.30 -22.05 -1.75
C SER A 559 -4.05 -21.81 -0.27
N TYR A 560 -4.28 -20.59 0.21
CA TYR A 560 -4.01 -20.22 1.59
C TYR A 560 -4.84 -19.01 2.03
N VAL A 561 -4.88 -18.76 3.34
CA VAL A 561 -5.43 -17.52 3.94
C VAL A 561 -4.55 -17.08 5.09
N ALA A 562 -4.33 -15.78 5.19
CA ALA A 562 -3.77 -15.13 6.35
C ALA A 562 -4.79 -14.13 6.91
N LEU A 563 -4.80 -13.96 8.23
CA LEU A 563 -5.63 -12.96 8.91
C LEU A 563 -4.76 -11.87 9.54
N SER A 564 -5.29 -10.66 9.62
CA SER A 564 -4.83 -9.64 10.56
C SER A 564 -6.01 -9.05 11.31
N ILE A 565 -5.85 -8.85 12.60
CA ILE A 565 -6.87 -8.32 13.50
C ILE A 565 -6.28 -7.14 14.25
N GLN A 566 -7.02 -6.04 14.34
CA GLN A 566 -6.66 -4.92 15.21
C GLN A 566 -7.90 -4.28 15.84
N TYR A 567 -7.75 -3.78 17.06
CA TYR A 567 -8.77 -2.98 17.76
C TYR A 567 -8.19 -2.18 18.93
N ASP A 568 -8.92 -1.15 19.31
CA ASP A 568 -8.62 -0.34 20.50
C ASP A 568 -9.01 -1.10 21.77
N LEU A 569 -8.19 -0.96 22.81
CA LEU A 569 -8.39 -1.50 24.15
C LEU A 569 -8.88 -0.43 25.12
N ALA A 570 -9.51 -0.86 26.20
CA ALA A 570 -9.98 0.04 27.26
C ALA A 570 -8.80 0.42 28.18
N ALA A 571 -7.85 1.20 27.67
CA ALA A 571 -6.79 1.79 28.47
C ALA A 571 -7.27 3.08 29.17
N PRO A 572 -6.81 3.36 30.40
CA PRO A 572 -6.97 4.66 31.04
C PRO A 572 -6.19 5.76 30.30
N ASP A 573 -6.86 6.41 29.35
CA ASP A 573 -6.42 7.61 28.65
C ASP A 573 -7.58 8.62 28.71
N CYS A 574 -7.57 9.42 29.76
CA CYS A 574 -8.68 10.31 30.06
C CYS A 574 -8.67 11.58 29.18
N ASP A 575 -7.52 11.92 28.58
CA ASP A 575 -7.38 13.10 27.72
C ASP A 575 -7.35 12.79 26.21
N GLY A 576 -7.34 11.50 25.85
CA GLY A 576 -7.45 10.99 24.49
C GLY A 576 -6.19 11.19 23.66
N ASP A 577 -5.03 11.30 24.30
CA ASP A 577 -3.76 11.58 23.63
C ASP A 577 -2.97 10.31 23.24
N LEU A 578 -3.53 9.13 23.51
CA LEU A 578 -2.95 7.81 23.25
C LEU A 578 -1.68 7.51 24.09
N ALA A 579 -1.55 8.15 25.26
CA ALA A 579 -0.63 7.77 26.32
C ALA A 579 -1.41 7.42 27.60
N LEU A 580 -0.91 6.45 28.39
CA LEU A 580 -1.55 6.13 29.66
C LEU A 580 -1.42 7.35 30.57
N ASP A 581 -2.50 7.73 31.25
CA ASP A 581 -2.45 8.79 32.28
C ASP A 581 -1.34 8.52 33.32
N ALA A 582 -1.02 7.24 33.57
CA ALA A 582 0.08 6.81 34.42
C ALA A 582 1.46 7.28 33.93
N CYS A 583 1.69 7.34 32.61
CA CYS A 583 2.90 7.87 31.97
C CYS A 583 3.02 9.39 32.04
N GLN A 584 1.88 10.07 32.08
CA GLN A 584 1.81 11.51 32.11
C GLN A 584 1.95 12.07 33.53
N ARG A 585 2.04 11.20 34.54
CA ARG A 585 2.36 11.60 35.92
C ARG A 585 3.78 12.15 35.98
N ALA A 586 3.92 13.44 35.69
CA ALA A 586 5.03 14.22 36.20
C ALA A 586 5.09 14.05 37.73
N GLU A 587 6.27 14.10 38.33
CA GLU A 587 6.43 14.26 39.78
C GLU A 587 5.71 15.55 40.22
N LEU A 588 4.42 15.43 40.54
CA LEU A 588 3.60 16.55 40.99
C LEU A 588 4.20 17.04 42.31
N THR A 589 4.44 18.34 42.40
CA THR A 589 4.65 18.94 43.72
C THR A 589 3.40 18.71 44.58
N ILE A 590 3.52 18.73 45.91
CA ILE A 590 2.36 18.53 46.83
C ILE A 590 1.19 19.45 46.47
N ALA A 591 1.44 20.63 45.89
CA ALA A 591 0.42 21.56 45.43
C ALA A 591 -0.30 21.06 44.17
N GLU A 592 0.43 20.54 43.19
CA GLU A 592 -0.14 20.02 41.93
C GLU A 592 -0.82 18.67 42.14
N PHE A 593 -0.39 17.87 43.14
CA PHE A 593 -1.08 16.66 43.56
C PHE A 593 -2.48 16.97 44.13
N VAL A 594 -2.62 18.08 44.85
CA VAL A 594 -3.92 18.53 45.39
C VAL A 594 -4.82 19.07 44.27
N ASP A 595 -4.28 19.80 43.29
CA ASP A 595 -5.05 20.28 42.12
C ASP A 595 -5.46 19.13 41.17
N ALA A 596 -4.58 18.12 41.00
CA ALA A 596 -4.90 16.90 40.27
C ALA A 596 -5.99 16.09 40.99
N LEU A 597 -5.95 16.03 42.33
CA LEU A 597 -7.04 15.43 43.13
C LEU A 597 -8.36 16.17 42.92
N ILE A 598 -8.36 17.50 42.87
CA ILE A 598 -9.55 18.32 42.63
C ILE A 598 -10.14 18.04 41.23
N THR A 599 -9.28 17.80 40.24
CA THR A 599 -9.70 17.58 38.84
C THR A 599 -10.16 16.14 38.59
N GLN A 600 -9.50 15.16 39.22
CA GLN A 600 -9.83 13.73 39.09
C GLN A 600 -11.02 13.30 39.95
N VAL A 601 -11.34 14.03 41.03
CA VAL A 601 -12.55 13.80 41.85
C VAL A 601 -13.84 14.22 41.14
N GLY A 602 -13.75 14.91 39.99
CA GLY A 602 -14.88 15.06 39.08
C GLY A 602 -15.32 13.76 38.36
N ALA A 603 -14.52 12.68 38.42
CA ALA A 603 -14.68 11.52 37.54
C ALA A 603 -14.90 10.15 38.23
N THR A 604 -14.98 10.05 39.56
CA THR A 604 -15.32 8.77 40.23
C THR A 604 -16.42 8.91 41.30
N CYS A 605 -17.28 7.90 41.36
CA CYS A 605 -18.51 7.79 42.17
C CYS A 605 -18.31 8.03 43.70
N ILE A 606 -18.21 9.28 44.12
CA ILE A 606 -18.36 9.69 45.52
C ILE A 606 -19.83 10.05 45.75
N HIS A 607 -20.43 9.44 46.77
CA HIS A 607 -21.72 9.89 47.32
C HIS A 607 -21.46 11.24 48.02
N ASP A 608 -22.32 12.22 47.77
CA ASP A 608 -22.41 13.44 48.57
C ASP A 608 -22.45 13.07 50.07
N PHE A 609 -21.36 13.36 50.78
CA PHE A 609 -21.14 12.90 52.17
C PHE A 609 -21.74 13.89 53.17
N ASN A 610 -21.94 15.14 52.75
CA ASN A 610 -22.50 16.19 53.58
C ASN A 610 -23.97 16.52 53.25
N ASP A 611 -24.57 15.80 52.28
CA ASP A 611 -25.95 15.92 51.79
C ASP A 611 -26.32 17.34 51.32
N ASP A 612 -25.37 18.12 50.77
CA ASP A 612 -25.61 19.48 50.28
C ASP A 612 -26.04 19.56 48.80
N GLY A 613 -26.04 18.42 48.11
CA GLY A 613 -26.43 18.25 46.73
C GLY A 613 -25.32 18.55 45.71
N GLN A 614 -24.08 18.78 46.14
CA GLN A 614 -22.91 18.97 45.30
C GLN A 614 -21.77 18.07 45.77
N VAL A 615 -21.07 17.43 44.83
CA VAL A 615 -19.84 16.68 45.15
C VAL A 615 -18.67 17.65 44.98
N ASP A 616 -18.08 18.12 46.08
CA ASP A 616 -17.02 19.11 46.08
C ASP A 616 -15.87 18.80 47.05
N GLY A 617 -14.92 19.73 47.19
CA GLY A 617 -13.74 19.55 48.05
C GLY A 617 -14.05 19.32 49.54
N ARG A 618 -15.26 19.62 50.01
CA ARG A 618 -15.70 19.40 51.41
C ARG A 618 -16.05 17.95 51.66
N ASP A 619 -16.63 17.24 50.70
CA ASP A 619 -16.91 15.80 50.81
C ASP A 619 -15.62 14.98 50.96
N ILE A 620 -14.54 15.41 50.30
CA ILE A 620 -13.21 14.80 50.44
C ILE A 620 -12.66 15.08 51.84
N GLN A 621 -12.85 16.29 52.34
CA GLN A 621 -12.40 16.69 53.67
C GLN A 621 -13.12 15.87 54.75
N ASP A 622 -14.43 15.64 54.58
CA ASP A 622 -15.23 14.80 55.47
C ASP A 622 -14.90 13.31 55.33
N PHE A 623 -14.66 12.79 54.12
CA PHE A 623 -14.20 11.42 53.89
C PHE A 623 -12.85 11.13 54.55
N VAL A 624 -11.88 12.04 54.40
CA VAL A 624 -10.55 11.93 55.03
C VAL A 624 -10.67 12.04 56.56
N THR A 625 -11.54 12.91 57.06
CA THR A 625 -11.76 13.08 58.51
C THR A 625 -12.47 11.89 59.13
N ASP A 626 -13.38 11.22 58.42
CA ASP A 626 -14.16 10.06 58.92
C ASP A 626 -13.37 8.74 58.86
N ARG A 627 -12.47 8.56 57.87
CA ARG A 627 -11.75 7.28 57.65
C ARG A 627 -10.30 7.25 58.12
N LEU A 628 -9.63 8.40 58.34
CA LEU A 628 -8.19 8.44 58.66
C LEU A 628 -7.85 9.00 60.05
N THR A 629 -8.82 9.31 60.90
CA THR A 629 -8.58 9.46 62.35
C THR A 629 -8.93 8.16 63.09
N PRO A 630 -8.06 7.64 63.98
CA PRO A 630 -8.33 6.42 64.76
C PRO A 630 -9.56 6.50 65.66
#